data_AF-A0A9E0MQG4-F1
#
_entry.id   AF-A0A9E0MQG4-F1
#
_cell.length_a   1.000
_cell.length_b   1.000
_cell.length_c   1.000
_cell.angle_alpha   90.00
_cell.angle_beta   90.00
_cell.angle_gamma   90.00
#
_symmetry.space_group_name_H-M   'P 1'
#
loop_
_entity.id
_entity.type
_entity.pdbx_description
1 polymer ?
#
loop_
_entity_poly.entity_id
_entity_poly.type
_entity_poly.pdbx_seq_one_letter_code
_entity_poly.pdbx_strand_id
1 'polypeptide(L)'
;MQLHNYIAGQWIAGTGKQAELTDAITGELIATTSSGGLDFGAMLKYGRETGGPPLRKMTFPERGRMLKALALYLMDRKEEFYQVSYKTGATKADSWVDIEGGIGNVFANASLRKQLGNMPFY
;
A
#
# COMPACT_ATOMS: atom_id res chain seq x y z
N MET A 1 18.62 6.60 -4.30
CA MET A 1 18.55 5.37 -3.49
C MET A 1 17.76 4.31 -4.25
N GLN A 2 17.95 3.01 -3.99
CA GLN A 2 17.11 1.98 -4.59
C GLN A 2 15.92 1.67 -3.68
N LEU A 3 14.70 1.67 -4.22
CA LEU A 3 13.50 1.23 -3.53
C LEU A 3 13.49 -0.30 -3.42
N HIS A 4 13.23 -0.79 -2.21
CA HIS A 4 13.11 -2.22 -1.93
C HIS A 4 11.66 -2.68 -2.08
N ASN A 5 11.50 -3.97 -2.38
CA ASN A 5 10.22 -4.65 -2.45
C ASN A 5 9.96 -5.35 -1.11
N TYR A 6 8.76 -5.24 -0.55
CA TYR A 6 8.38 -6.04 0.62
C TYR A 6 7.80 -7.39 0.15
N ILE A 7 8.61 -8.44 0.19
CA ILE A 7 8.27 -9.78 -0.32
C ILE A 7 8.41 -10.82 0.78
N ALA A 8 7.42 -11.71 0.91
CA ALA A 8 7.44 -12.81 1.88
C ALA A 8 7.85 -12.42 3.32
N GLY A 9 7.51 -11.21 3.76
CA GLY A 9 7.83 -10.70 5.09
C GLY A 9 9.19 -9.98 5.22
N GLN A 10 9.88 -9.69 4.11
CA GLN A 10 11.23 -9.12 4.10
C GLN A 10 11.36 -8.00 3.06
N TRP A 11 12.25 -7.04 3.31
CA TRP A 11 12.60 -6.00 2.36
C TRP A 11 13.77 -6.45 1.49
N ILE A 12 13.54 -6.58 0.18
CA ILE A 12 14.53 -7.10 -0.78
C ILE A 12 14.68 -6.14 -1.98
N ALA A 13 15.92 -5.76 -2.28
CA ALA A 13 16.25 -4.98 -3.47
C ALA A 13 16.14 -5.86 -4.74
N GLY A 14 15.54 -5.34 -5.80
CA GLY A 14 15.58 -6.00 -7.10
C GLY A 14 16.99 -5.96 -7.72
N THR A 15 17.29 -6.94 -8.56
CA THR A 15 18.56 -7.06 -9.28
C THR A 15 18.43 -6.57 -10.73
N GLY A 16 19.55 -6.46 -11.45
CA GLY A 16 19.55 -6.13 -12.87
C GLY A 16 19.25 -4.66 -13.19
N LYS A 17 18.74 -4.40 -14.40
CA LYS A 17 18.45 -3.05 -14.91
C LYS A 17 17.40 -2.38 -14.01
N GLN A 18 17.72 -1.19 -13.53
CA GLN A 18 16.84 -0.40 -12.69
C GLN A 18 16.09 0.65 -13.53
N ALA A 19 14.84 0.91 -13.18
CA ALA A 19 14.09 2.05 -13.69
C ALA A 19 14.36 3.27 -12.80
N GLU A 20 14.61 4.42 -13.41
CA GLU A 20 14.78 5.69 -12.70
C GLU A 20 13.41 6.31 -12.43
N LEU A 21 13.25 6.84 -11.21
CA LEU A 21 12.10 7.62 -10.78
C LEU A 21 12.59 9.05 -10.58
N THR A 22 12.17 9.94 -11.47
CA THR A 22 12.59 11.34 -11.50
C THR A 22 11.46 12.26 -11.03
N ASP A 23 11.83 13.40 -10.47
CA ASP A 23 10.90 14.49 -10.18
C ASP A 23 10.36 15.05 -11.51
N ALA A 24 9.04 15.11 -11.66
CA ALA A 24 8.39 15.54 -12.90
C ALA A 24 8.51 17.05 -13.16
N ILE A 25 8.86 17.84 -12.14
CA ILE A 25 9.00 19.30 -12.23
C ILE A 25 10.46 19.66 -12.52
N THR A 26 11.40 19.06 -11.79
CA THR A 26 12.83 19.43 -11.86
C THR A 26 13.66 18.50 -12.74
N GLY A 27 13.19 17.27 -12.99
CA GLY A 27 13.95 16.22 -13.65
C GLY A 27 14.98 15.52 -12.75
N GLU A 28 15.09 15.90 -11.48
CA GLU A 28 16.07 15.32 -10.56
C GLU A 28 15.76 13.84 -10.24
N LEU A 29 16.79 13.01 -10.14
CA LEU A 29 16.65 11.61 -9.76
C LEU A 29 16.24 11.49 -8.28
N ILE A 30 15.08 10.90 -8.01
CA ILE A 30 14.57 10.64 -6.66
C ILE A 30 15.07 9.28 -6.17
N ALA A 31 14.81 8.24 -6.96
CA ALA A 31 15.12 6.87 -6.62
C ALA A 31 15.23 5.99 -7.87
N THR A 32 15.70 4.78 -7.68
CA THR A 32 15.64 3.72 -8.67
C THR A 32 14.80 2.56 -8.15
N THR A 33 14.20 1.79 -9.04
CA THR A 33 13.43 0.59 -8.67
C THR A 33 13.72 -0.57 -9.61
N SER A 34 13.62 -1.79 -9.10
CA SER A 34 13.71 -3.01 -9.90
C SER A 34 12.92 -4.13 -9.24
N SER A 35 12.34 -4.98 -10.07
CA SER A 35 11.75 -6.27 -9.69
C SER A 35 12.54 -7.47 -10.26
N GLY A 36 13.71 -7.24 -10.84
CA GLY A 36 14.55 -8.29 -11.39
C GLY A 36 15.02 -9.26 -10.32
N GLY A 37 15.02 -10.55 -10.62
CA GLY A 37 15.47 -11.60 -9.70
C GLY A 37 14.49 -11.92 -8.56
N LEU A 38 13.31 -11.29 -8.51
CA LEU A 38 12.28 -11.64 -7.53
C LEU A 38 11.53 -12.92 -7.95
N ASP A 39 11.24 -13.79 -6.98
CA ASP A 39 10.44 -14.99 -7.19
C ASP A 39 8.94 -14.69 -6.96
N PHE A 40 8.24 -14.35 -8.05
CA PHE A 40 6.80 -14.09 -8.02
C PHE A 40 5.97 -15.32 -7.62
N GLY A 41 6.47 -16.53 -7.89
CA GLY A 41 5.81 -17.77 -7.49
C GLY A 41 5.81 -17.91 -5.97
N ALA A 42 6.96 -17.70 -5.34
CA ALA A 42 7.10 -17.68 -3.88
C ALA A 42 6.27 -16.55 -3.24
N MET A 43 6.21 -15.36 -3.86
CA MET A 43 5.39 -14.24 -3.38
C MET A 43 3.90 -14.61 -3.35
N LEU A 44 3.38 -15.19 -4.43
CA LEU A 44 1.98 -15.62 -4.51
C LEU A 44 1.69 -16.74 -3.51
N LYS A 45 2.60 -17.71 -3.39
CA LYS A 45 2.50 -18.80 -2.42
C LYS A 45 2.41 -18.26 -0.99
N TYR A 46 3.31 -17.34 -0.62
CA TYR A 46 3.31 -16.70 0.70
C TYR A 46 2.01 -15.95 0.99
N GLY A 47 1.49 -15.19 0.02
CA GLY A 47 0.21 -14.50 0.16
C GLY A 47 -0.95 -15.47 0.45
N ARG A 48 -0.98 -16.63 -0.22
CA ARG A 48 -2.05 -17.63 -0.08
C ARG A 48 -1.93 -18.48 1.18
N GLU A 49 -0.73 -18.94 1.49
CA GLU A 49 -0.46 -19.92 2.56
C GLU A 49 -0.14 -19.26 3.91
N THR A 50 0.48 -18.08 3.91
CA THR A 50 0.85 -17.37 5.14
C THR A 50 -0.09 -16.19 5.43
N GLY A 51 -0.31 -15.32 4.43
CA GLY A 51 -1.14 -14.11 4.62
C GLY A 51 -2.64 -14.39 4.68
N GLY A 52 -3.11 -15.32 3.86
CA GLY A 52 -4.54 -15.65 3.73
C GLY A 52 -5.19 -16.24 4.99
N PRO A 53 -4.65 -17.32 5.60
CA PRO A 53 -5.27 -17.96 6.75
C PRO A 53 -5.58 -17.05 7.94
N PRO A 54 -4.68 -16.19 8.44
CA PRO A 54 -5.01 -15.31 9.56
C PRO A 54 -6.12 -14.30 9.20
N LEU A 55 -6.17 -13.81 7.97
CA LEU A 55 -7.22 -12.88 7.52
C LEU A 55 -8.58 -13.56 7.37
N ARG A 56 -8.62 -14.81 6.88
CA ARG A 56 -9.84 -15.61 6.71
C ARG A 56 -10.46 -16.03 8.05
N LYS A 57 -9.61 -16.29 9.05
CA LYS A 57 -10.04 -16.57 10.43
C LYS A 57 -10.77 -15.38 11.08
N MET A 58 -10.48 -14.15 10.66
CA MET A 58 -11.16 -12.96 11.19
C MET A 58 -12.59 -12.83 10.67
N THR A 59 -13.48 -12.24 11.46
CA THR A 59 -14.83 -11.84 11.02
C THR A 59 -14.79 -10.54 10.21
N PHE A 60 -15.85 -10.24 9.47
CA PHE A 60 -15.98 -8.95 8.78
C PHE A 60 -15.88 -7.74 9.73
N PRO A 61 -16.53 -7.75 10.92
CA PRO A 61 -16.30 -6.73 11.95
C PRO A 61 -14.83 -6.53 12.32
N GLU A 62 -14.07 -7.61 12.51
CA GLU A 62 -12.65 -7.55 12.88
C GLU A 62 -11.80 -6.96 11.76
N ARG A 63 -11.95 -7.46 10.52
CA ARG A 63 -11.25 -6.89 9.36
C ARG A 63 -11.61 -5.43 9.13
N GLY A 64 -12.88 -5.06 9.33
CA GLY A 64 -13.32 -3.67 9.22
C GLY A 64 -12.71 -2.75 10.29
N ARG A 65 -12.51 -3.24 11.52
CA ARG A 65 -11.77 -2.50 12.56
C ARG A 65 -10.29 -2.35 12.19
N MET A 66 -9.68 -3.39 11.64
CA MET A 66 -8.30 -3.36 11.16
C MET A 66 -8.13 -2.34 10.02
N LEU A 67 -9.04 -2.31 9.05
CA LEU A 67 -9.06 -1.30 7.98
C LEU A 67 -9.24 0.13 8.54
N LYS A 68 -10.11 0.31 9.55
CA LYS A 68 -10.26 1.61 10.21
C LYS A 68 -8.95 2.05 10.88
N ALA A 69 -8.26 1.14 11.56
CA ALA A 69 -6.97 1.43 12.18
C ALA A 69 -5.91 1.82 11.14
N LEU A 70 -5.87 1.10 10.00
CA LEU A 70 -5.00 1.45 8.88
C LEU A 70 -5.31 2.84 8.31
N ALA A 71 -6.59 3.17 8.10
CA ALA A 71 -6.98 4.47 7.57
C ALA A 71 -6.58 5.62 8.51
N LEU A 72 -6.73 5.45 9.82
CA LEU A 72 -6.26 6.42 10.82
C LEU A 72 -4.74 6.57 10.77
N TYR A 73 -4.01 5.45 10.74
CA TYR A 73 -2.55 5.45 10.66
C TYR A 73 -2.01 6.20 9.43
N LEU A 74 -2.66 6.02 8.28
CA LEU A 74 -2.31 6.72 7.04
C LEU A 74 -2.68 8.20 7.11
N MET A 75 -3.86 8.54 7.66
CA MET A 75 -4.30 9.93 7.79
C MET A 75 -3.34 10.77 8.64
N ASP A 76 -2.84 10.20 9.75
CA ASP A 76 -1.89 10.88 10.64
C ASP A 76 -0.55 11.22 9.96
N ARG A 77 -0.22 10.55 8.84
CA ARG A 77 1.04 10.69 8.10
C ARG A 77 0.88 11.33 6.73
N LYS A 78 -0.31 11.84 6.41
CA LYS A 78 -0.63 12.30 5.06
C LYS A 78 0.32 13.37 4.53
N GLU A 79 0.86 14.23 5.40
CA GLU A 79 1.79 15.29 5.01
C GLU A 79 3.08 14.72 4.39
N GLU A 80 3.55 13.55 4.84
CA GLU A 80 4.68 12.85 4.22
C GLU A 80 4.33 12.38 2.80
N PHE A 81 3.10 11.93 2.57
CA PHE A 81 2.63 11.53 1.24
C PHE A 81 2.53 12.73 0.30
N TYR A 82 2.10 13.90 0.79
CA TYR A 82 2.08 15.12 -0.01
C TYR A 82 3.49 15.52 -0.50
N GLN A 83 4.50 15.41 0.36
CA GLN A 83 5.89 15.71 -0.05
C GLN A 83 6.37 14.84 -1.21
N VAL A 84 5.93 13.58 -1.27
CA VAL A 84 6.24 12.67 -2.38
C VAL A 84 5.36 12.97 -3.59
N SER A 85 4.06 13.18 -3.38
CA SER A 85 3.09 13.45 -4.44
C SER A 85 3.44 14.71 -5.25
N TYR A 86 3.94 15.77 -4.62
CA TYR A 86 4.35 16.98 -5.36
C TYR A 86 5.44 16.72 -6.39
N LYS A 87 6.30 15.71 -6.18
CA LYS A 87 7.33 15.32 -7.15
C LYS A 87 6.76 14.66 -8.40
N THR A 88 5.47 14.32 -8.40
CA THR A 88 4.74 13.86 -9.60
C THR A 88 4.25 15.02 -10.47
N GLY A 89 4.45 16.27 -10.03
CA GLY A 89 3.90 17.46 -10.70
C GLY A 89 2.46 17.80 -10.29
N ALA A 90 1.86 17.01 -9.40
CA ALA A 90 0.50 17.23 -8.91
C ALA A 90 0.38 18.52 -8.09
N THR A 91 -0.72 19.26 -8.28
CA THR A 91 -1.08 20.34 -7.35
C THR A 91 -1.54 19.75 -6.01
N LYS A 92 -1.75 20.62 -5.01
CA LYS A 92 -2.36 20.20 -3.74
C LYS A 92 -3.76 19.60 -3.94
N ALA A 93 -4.56 20.16 -4.84
CA ALA A 93 -5.91 19.65 -5.10
C ALA A 93 -5.87 18.27 -5.76
N ASP A 94 -4.96 18.05 -6.71
CA ASP A 94 -4.79 16.75 -7.36
C ASP A 94 -4.28 15.69 -6.35
N SER A 95 -3.28 16.07 -5.54
CA SER A 95 -2.72 15.20 -4.49
C SER A 95 -3.77 14.84 -3.43
N TRP A 96 -4.67 15.76 -3.10
CA TRP A 96 -5.77 15.50 -2.16
C TRP A 96 -6.73 14.42 -2.66
N VAL A 97 -6.96 14.35 -3.98
CA VAL A 97 -7.81 13.29 -4.57
C VAL A 97 -7.15 11.92 -4.41
N ASP A 98 -5.84 11.80 -4.65
CA ASP A 98 -5.13 10.52 -4.51
C ASP A 98 -4.97 10.11 -3.04
N ILE A 99 -4.50 11.03 -2.19
CA ILE A 99 -4.16 10.75 -0.79
C ILE A 99 -5.42 10.63 0.06
N GLU A 100 -6.16 11.72 0.29
CA GLU A 100 -7.35 11.69 1.12
C GLU A 100 -8.51 10.94 0.46
N GLY A 101 -8.63 10.96 -0.87
CA GLY A 101 -9.61 10.13 -1.57
C GLY A 101 -9.34 8.63 -1.38
N GLY A 102 -8.08 8.20 -1.52
CA GLY A 102 -7.66 6.83 -1.23
C GLY A 102 -7.91 6.42 0.22
N ILE A 103 -7.49 7.24 1.19
CA ILE A 103 -7.72 6.99 2.62
C ILE A 103 -9.22 6.97 2.95
N GLY A 104 -10.00 7.88 2.36
CA GLY A 104 -11.46 7.95 2.49
C GLY A 104 -12.14 6.68 2.00
N ASN A 105 -11.67 6.11 0.89
CA ASN A 105 -12.16 4.82 0.39
C ASN A 105 -11.86 3.66 1.36
N VAL A 106 -10.71 3.67 2.04
CA VAL A 106 -10.41 2.69 3.11
C VAL A 106 -11.37 2.85 4.29
N PHE A 107 -11.69 4.09 4.70
CA PHE A 107 -12.71 4.35 5.72
C PHE A 107 -14.11 3.86 5.30
N ALA A 108 -14.49 4.09 4.05
CA ALA A 108 -15.77 3.64 3.51
C ALA A 108 -15.88 2.10 3.59
N ASN A 109 -14.86 1.38 3.11
CA ASN A 109 -14.80 -0.08 3.21
C ASN A 109 -14.80 -0.56 4.68
N ALA A 110 -14.07 0.11 5.57
CA ALA A 110 -14.09 -0.19 7.00
C ALA A 110 -15.49 -0.03 7.62
N SER A 111 -16.33 0.87 7.09
CA SER A 111 -17.69 1.13 7.58
C SER A 111 -18.68 0.02 7.23
N LEU A 112 -18.48 -0.69 6.10
CA LEU A 112 -19.31 -1.82 5.66
C LEU A 112 -19.37 -2.95 6.68
N ARG A 113 -18.41 -3.02 7.60
CA ARG A 113 -18.41 -3.95 8.74
C ARG A 113 -19.70 -3.91 9.58
N LYS A 114 -20.46 -2.81 9.54
CA LYS A 114 -21.75 -2.65 10.23
C LYS A 114 -22.91 -3.36 9.51
N GLN A 115 -22.75 -3.63 8.21
CA GLN A 115 -23.75 -4.24 7.34
C GLN A 115 -23.45 -5.71 7.05
N LEU A 116 -22.19 -6.13 7.22
CA LEU A 116 -21.75 -7.51 6.99
C LEU A 116 -21.87 -8.37 8.25
N GLY A 117 -22.20 -9.65 8.07
CA GLY A 117 -22.40 -10.59 9.17
C GLY A 117 -21.13 -10.86 9.98
N ASN A 118 -21.32 -11.34 11.22
CA ASN A 118 -20.23 -11.70 12.12
C ASN A 118 -19.72 -13.13 11.89
N MET A 119 -19.36 -13.44 10.64
CA MET A 119 -18.81 -14.75 10.26
C MET A 119 -17.44 -14.59 9.60
N PRO A 120 -16.51 -15.52 9.84
CA PRO A 120 -15.29 -15.63 9.04
C PRO A 120 -15.61 -16.14 7.63
N PHE A 121 -14.62 -16.09 6.74
CA PHE A 121 -14.70 -16.71 5.42
C PHE A 121 -13.80 -17.95 5.44
N TYR A 122 -14.38 -19.15 5.28
CA TYR A 122 -13.62 -20.40 5.28
C TYR A 122 -13.02 -20.70 3.90
#